data_AF-A0A7V8YEN1-F1
#
_entry.id   AF-A0A7V8YEN1-F1
#
_cell.length_a   1.000
_cell.length_b   1.000
_cell.length_c   1.000
_cell.angle_alpha   90.00
_cell.angle_beta   90.00
_cell.angle_gamma   90.00
#
_symmetry.space_group_name_H-M   'P 1'
#
loop_
_entity.id
_entity.type
_entity.pdbx_description
1 polymer ?
#
loop_
_entity_poly.entity_id
_entity_poly.type
_entity_poly.pdbx_seq_one_letter_code
_entity_poly.pdbx_strand_id
1 'polypeptide(L)'
;MPRFSLLAIACLYAPFAAAIPLLDADADGLDAALEAAAGTDPDVRDTDGDGASDGIELLIIGTDPASADTDGDGVGDRDERVLRLDPLAADT
;
A
#
# COMPACT_ATOMS: atom_id res chain seq x y z
N MET A 1 -5.09 -36.85 -46.08
CA MET A 1 -5.63 -36.84 -44.69
C MET A 1 -4.44 -36.57 -43.78
N PRO A 2 -4.41 -35.45 -43.04
CA PRO A 2 -5.10 -35.38 -41.74
C PRO A 2 -5.74 -34.00 -41.43
N ARG A 3 -6.87 -34.00 -40.74
CA ARG A 3 -7.40 -32.81 -40.04
C ARG A 3 -6.86 -32.89 -38.61
N PHE A 4 -5.93 -32.00 -38.25
CA PHE A 4 -5.51 -31.86 -36.86
C PHE A 4 -6.67 -31.28 -36.04
N SER A 5 -7.14 -32.09 -35.09
CA SER A 5 -8.19 -31.70 -34.14
C SER A 5 -7.52 -30.99 -32.97
N LEU A 6 -7.47 -29.65 -33.01
CA LEU A 6 -7.15 -28.82 -31.84
C LEU A 6 -8.44 -28.58 -31.04
N LEU A 7 -8.87 -29.59 -30.29
CA LEU A 7 -9.90 -29.43 -29.27
C LEU A 7 -9.30 -29.80 -27.91
N ALA A 8 -8.27 -29.03 -27.56
CA ALA A 8 -7.84 -28.81 -26.18
C ALA A 8 -7.28 -27.39 -26.10
N ILE A 9 -8.04 -26.41 -26.59
CA ILE A 9 -7.79 -25.02 -26.23
C ILE A 9 -8.38 -24.86 -24.83
N ALA A 10 -7.51 -25.06 -23.84
CA ALA A 10 -7.80 -24.72 -22.46
C ALA A 10 -8.35 -23.29 -22.44
N CYS A 11 -9.64 -23.19 -22.09
CA CYS A 11 -10.31 -22.03 -21.54
C CYS A 11 -9.68 -20.68 -21.93
N LEU A 12 -9.87 -20.29 -23.20
CA LEU A 12 -9.59 -18.95 -23.69
C LEU A 12 -10.37 -17.93 -22.84
N TYR A 13 -9.62 -17.03 -22.21
CA TYR A 13 -10.08 -15.70 -21.78
C TYR A 13 -11.01 -15.68 -20.54
N ALA A 14 -10.47 -16.06 -19.38
CA ALA A 14 -10.87 -15.36 -18.15
C ALA A 14 -10.33 -13.92 -18.24
N PRO A 15 -11.13 -12.88 -17.95
CA PRO A 15 -10.65 -11.52 -18.05
C PRO A 15 -9.51 -11.37 -17.05
N PHE A 16 -8.40 -10.86 -17.56
CA PHE A 16 -7.31 -10.28 -16.78
C PHE A 16 -7.91 -9.18 -15.86
N ALA A 17 -8.43 -9.56 -14.70
CA ALA A 17 -9.10 -8.64 -13.77
C ALA A 17 -9.09 -9.15 -12.33
N ALA A 18 -8.11 -9.99 -11.98
CA ALA A 18 -7.59 -9.99 -10.62
C ALA A 18 -6.11 -9.68 -10.79
N ALA A 19 -5.74 -8.42 -10.59
CA ALA A 19 -4.37 -8.09 -10.27
C ALA A 19 -3.94 -9.08 -9.18
N ILE A 20 -2.81 -9.72 -9.43
CA ILE A 20 -2.38 -10.91 -8.71
C ILE A 20 -2.22 -10.52 -7.23
N PRO A 21 -2.69 -11.30 -6.24
CA PRO A 21 -2.40 -11.06 -4.81
C PRO A 21 -0.89 -11.13 -4.45
N LEU A 22 -0.01 -11.15 -5.46
CA LEU A 22 1.43 -10.98 -5.36
C LEU A 22 1.87 -9.51 -5.50
N LEU A 23 0.93 -8.60 -5.80
CA LEU A 23 1.28 -7.21 -6.07
C LEU A 23 1.01 -6.30 -4.87
N ASP A 24 -0.06 -6.52 -4.12
CA ASP A 24 -0.47 -5.81 -2.88
C ASP A 24 -0.78 -6.92 -1.86
N ALA A 25 0.20 -7.24 -1.00
CA ALA A 25 0.18 -8.48 -0.21
C ALA A 25 -0.60 -8.33 1.10
N ASP A 26 -0.65 -7.12 1.67
CA ASP A 26 -1.37 -6.79 2.89
C ASP A 26 -2.72 -6.08 2.67
N ALA A 27 -3.05 -5.77 1.41
CA ALA A 27 -4.28 -5.14 0.96
C ALA A 27 -4.48 -3.72 1.51
N ASP A 28 -3.41 -2.95 1.66
CA ASP A 28 -3.45 -1.57 2.13
C ASP A 28 -3.60 -0.52 1.00
N GLY A 29 -3.43 -0.95 -0.25
CA GLY A 29 -3.57 -0.14 -1.45
C GLY A 29 -2.25 0.28 -2.11
N LEU A 30 -1.11 -0.15 -1.57
CA LEU A 30 0.20 -0.04 -2.21
C LEU A 30 0.57 -1.35 -2.89
N ASP A 31 1.38 -1.24 -3.95
CA ASP A 31 2.04 -2.42 -4.50
C ASP A 31 3.47 -2.55 -3.99
N ALA A 32 4.03 -3.75 -4.01
CA ALA A 32 5.37 -4.02 -3.51
C ALA A 32 6.47 -3.13 -4.12
N ALA A 33 6.26 -2.56 -5.32
CA ALA A 33 7.21 -1.64 -5.93
C ALA A 33 7.09 -0.23 -5.33
N LEU A 34 5.87 0.22 -5.04
CA LEU A 34 5.59 1.47 -4.35
C LEU A 34 6.01 1.41 -2.89
N GLU A 35 5.79 0.28 -2.22
CA GLU A 35 6.23 0.04 -0.84
C GLU A 35 7.74 0.05 -0.71
N ALA A 36 8.44 -0.65 -1.60
CA ALA A 36 9.90 -0.59 -1.67
C ALA A 36 10.44 0.83 -1.93
N ALA A 37 9.67 1.69 -2.60
CA ALA A 37 10.03 3.08 -2.83
C ALA A 37 9.70 3.99 -1.63
N ALA A 38 8.65 3.66 -0.87
CA ALA A 38 8.25 4.34 0.36
C ALA A 38 9.08 3.90 1.58
N GLY A 39 9.76 2.75 1.51
CA GLY A 39 10.54 2.21 2.62
C GLY A 39 9.72 1.35 3.58
N THR A 40 8.57 0.84 3.11
CA THR A 40 7.61 0.06 3.90
C THR A 40 7.76 -1.45 3.70
N ASP A 41 7.14 -2.25 4.57
CA ASP A 41 7.15 -3.71 4.49
C ASP A 41 5.89 -4.23 3.77
N PRO A 42 6.03 -4.90 2.60
CA PRO A 42 4.89 -5.33 1.79
C PRO A 42 3.95 -6.34 2.43
N ASP A 43 4.37 -6.97 3.52
CA ASP A 43 3.54 -7.90 4.27
C ASP A 43 2.89 -7.24 5.51
N VAL A 44 3.08 -5.93 5.72
CA VAL A 44 2.67 -5.19 6.92
C VAL A 44 1.94 -3.91 6.56
N ARG A 45 0.62 -3.93 6.77
CA ARG A 45 -0.31 -2.83 6.48
C ARG A 45 0.00 -1.48 7.16
N ASP A 46 0.86 -1.44 8.15
CA ASP A 46 1.15 -0.29 9.01
C ASP A 46 2.58 -0.49 9.50
N THR A 47 3.54 -0.02 8.70
CA THR A 47 4.97 -0.32 8.86
C THR A 47 5.54 0.27 10.13
N ASP A 48 5.17 1.50 10.47
CA ASP A 48 5.66 2.20 11.66
C ASP A 48 4.82 1.92 12.93
N GLY A 49 3.60 1.40 12.76
CA GLY A 49 2.73 0.98 13.84
C GLY A 49 2.02 2.12 14.55
N ASP A 50 1.88 3.29 13.91
CA ASP A 50 1.19 4.44 14.49
C ASP A 50 -0.35 4.28 14.45
N GLY A 51 -0.86 3.36 13.62
CA GLY A 51 -2.27 3.04 13.45
C GLY A 51 -2.96 3.71 12.26
N ALA A 52 -2.21 4.39 11.39
CA ALA A 52 -2.54 4.60 9.98
C ALA A 52 -2.12 3.37 9.16
N SER A 53 -2.30 3.40 7.85
CA SER A 53 -1.76 2.34 6.99
C SER A 53 -0.89 2.99 5.95
N ASP A 54 0.15 2.31 5.49
CA ASP A 54 1.16 2.89 4.62
C ASP A 54 0.53 3.54 3.38
N GLY A 55 -0.47 2.87 2.79
CA GLY A 55 -1.25 3.38 1.67
C GLY A 55 -2.11 4.60 1.98
N ILE A 56 -2.63 4.73 3.20
CA ILE A 56 -3.37 5.93 3.63
C ILE A 56 -2.41 7.08 3.82
N GLU A 57 -1.28 6.84 4.47
CA GLU A 57 -0.26 7.84 4.75
C GLU A 57 0.31 8.38 3.45
N LEU A 58 0.75 7.50 2.56
CA LEU A 58 1.39 7.89 1.30
C LEU A 58 0.40 8.53 0.30
N LEU A 59 -0.80 7.97 0.14
CA LEU A 59 -1.72 8.39 -0.93
C LEU A 59 -2.74 9.46 -0.51
N ILE A 60 -3.00 9.62 0.79
CA ILE A 60 -4.08 10.49 1.30
C ILE A 60 -3.55 11.58 2.22
N ILE A 61 -2.72 11.23 3.21
CA ILE A 61 -2.27 12.18 4.24
C ILE A 61 -1.04 12.96 3.77
N GLY A 62 -0.09 12.28 3.14
CA GLY A 62 1.20 12.81 2.72
C GLY A 62 2.29 12.71 3.79
N THR A 63 2.09 11.91 4.84
CA THR A 63 3.10 11.58 5.86
C THR A 63 4.09 10.52 5.37
N ASP A 64 5.18 10.32 6.12
CA ASP A 64 6.15 9.26 5.89
C ASP A 64 5.65 7.95 6.52
N PRO A 65 5.19 6.95 5.74
CA PRO A 65 4.62 5.70 6.27
C PRO A 65 5.63 4.81 7.02
N ALA A 66 6.91 5.19 7.03
CA ALA A 66 7.94 4.52 7.82
C ALA A 66 8.30 5.29 9.11
N SER A 67 7.57 6.36 9.44
CA SER A 67 7.82 7.23 10.59
C SER A 67 6.54 7.63 11.30
N ALA A 68 6.33 7.09 12.50
CA ALA A 68 5.14 7.36 13.31
C ALA A 68 4.95 8.83 13.74
N ASP A 69 5.91 9.69 13.43
CA ASP A 69 5.98 11.13 13.68
C ASP A 69 6.81 11.72 12.53
N THR A 70 6.14 12.24 11.51
CA THR A 70 6.76 12.65 10.24
C THR A 70 7.56 13.94 10.38
N ASP A 71 7.10 14.88 11.20
CA ASP A 71 7.77 16.17 11.38
C ASP A 71 8.74 16.20 12.58
N GLY A 72 8.68 15.18 13.44
CA GLY A 72 9.61 14.92 14.52
C GLY A 72 9.42 15.83 15.72
N ASP A 73 8.22 16.36 15.94
CA ASP A 73 7.93 17.27 17.05
C ASP A 73 7.55 16.56 18.36
N GLY A 74 7.31 15.25 18.30
CA GLY A 74 7.01 14.38 19.42
C GLY A 74 5.53 14.05 19.60
N VAL A 75 4.66 14.47 18.68
CA VAL A 75 3.29 13.98 18.54
C VAL A 75 3.23 13.10 17.29
N GLY A 76 2.66 11.90 17.40
CA GLY A 76 2.59 11.01 16.24
C GLY A 76 1.53 11.43 15.23
N ASP A 77 1.75 11.12 13.95
CA ASP A 77 0.95 11.59 12.81
C ASP A 77 -0.54 11.30 12.99
N ARG A 78 -0.88 10.09 13.44
CA ARG A 78 -2.26 9.71 13.75
C ARG A 78 -2.87 10.55 14.87
N ASP A 79 -2.12 10.83 15.93
CA ASP A 79 -2.59 11.58 17.08
C ASP A 79 -2.79 13.06 16.74
N GLU A 80 -1.89 13.64 15.95
CA GLU A 80 -2.04 14.99 15.41
C GLU A 80 -3.33 15.16 14.62
N ARG A 81 -3.66 14.18 13.77
CA ARG A 81 -4.94 14.19 13.03
C ARG A 81 -6.16 14.16 13.95
N VAL A 82 -6.08 13.47 15.08
CA VAL A 82 -7.15 13.48 16.10
C VAL A 82 -7.24 14.84 16.79
N LEU A 83 -6.10 15.49 17.02
CA LEU A 83 -6.00 16.82 17.64
C LEU A 83 -6.26 17.98 16.67
N ARG A 84 -6.34 17.70 15.36
CA ARG A 84 -6.45 18.70 14.27
C ARG A 84 -5.21 19.59 14.16
N LEU A 85 -4.05 18.99 14.41
CA LEU A 85 -2.72 19.52 14.15
C LEU A 85 -2.31 19.17 12.70
N ASP A 86 -1.16 19.67 12.25
CA ASP A 86 -0.63 19.43 10.90
C ASP A 86 0.56 18.46 10.97
N PRO A 87 0.40 17.19 10.56
CA PRO A 87 1.45 16.16 10.67
C PRO A 87 2.74 16.41 9.88
N LEU A 88 2.77 17.50 9.12
CA LEU A 88 3.89 17.90 8.28
C LEU A 88 4.57 19.16 8.80
N ALA A 89 4.16 19.67 9.96
CA ALA A 89 4.61 20.96 10.48
C ALA A 89 4.65 21.00 12.01
N ALA A 90 5.88 20.95 12.53
CA ALA A 90 6.14 21.01 13.96
C ALA A 90 5.40 22.18 14.62
N ASP A 91 4.40 21.84 15.44
CA ASP A 91 3.51 22.79 16.10
C ASP A 91 3.58 22.71 17.64
N THR A 92 4.48 21.87 18.15
CA THR A 92 4.83 21.72 19.58
C THR A 92 6.29 22.07 19.92
#